data_AF-A0A2V8K2P2-F1
#
_entry.id   AF-A0A2V8K2P2-F1
#
_cell.length_a   1.000
_cell.length_b   1.000
_cell.length_c   1.000
_cell.angle_alpha   90.00
_cell.angle_beta   90.00
_cell.angle_gamma   90.00
#
_symmetry.space_group_name_H-M   'P 1'
#
loop_
_entity.id
_entity.type
_entity.pdbx_description
1 polymer ?
#
loop_
_entity_poly.entity_id
_entity_poly.type
_entity_poly.pdbx_seq_one_letter_code
_entity_poly.pdbx_strand_id
1 'polypeptide(L)'
;MLLTITTTDHPATDIGYLLGQNPNRCQSFSIAFGQAHVFYPIAGEDQCAAALLLYIDPVALVRGRRASSGDLGLLAQYVNDRPYVASSFLSVAIASVYGSAMKGYAI
;
A
#
# COMPACT_ATOMS: atom_id res chain seq x y z
N MET A 1 -2.25 7.30 0.65
CA MET A 1 -3.22 6.64 -0.27
C MET A 1 -3.64 5.28 0.29
N LEU A 2 -4.90 4.84 0.15
CA LEU A 2 -5.47 3.66 0.82
C LEU A 2 -6.16 2.69 -0.16
N LEU A 3 -5.92 1.39 0.00
CA LEU A 3 -6.68 0.28 -0.61
C LEU A 3 -7.32 -0.56 0.50
N THR A 4 -8.59 -0.91 0.34
CA THR A 4 -9.28 -1.81 1.27
C THR A 4 -9.90 -2.97 0.49
N ILE A 5 -9.68 -4.19 0.97
CA ILE A 5 -10.30 -5.41 0.44
C ILE A 5 -11.15 -6.00 1.56
N THR A 6 -12.44 -6.13 1.30
CA THR A 6 -13.42 -6.59 2.28
C THR A 6 -14.05 -7.88 1.81
N THR A 7 -14.19 -8.84 2.72
CA THR A 7 -14.97 -10.05 2.50
C THR A 7 -15.99 -10.23 3.61
N THR A 8 -17.06 -10.94 3.27
CA THR A 8 -18.09 -11.42 4.20
C THR A 8 -18.28 -12.94 4.07
N ASP A 9 -17.35 -13.62 3.39
CA ASP A 9 -17.34 -15.08 3.27
C ASP A 9 -16.92 -15.68 4.60
N HIS A 10 -17.60 -16.72 5.10
CA HIS A 10 -17.43 -17.16 6.48
C HIS A 10 -16.44 -18.35 6.60
N PRO A 11 -15.42 -18.30 7.49
CA PRO A 11 -15.10 -17.19 8.38
C PRO A 11 -14.32 -16.08 7.65
N ALA A 12 -14.76 -14.83 7.78
CA ALA A 12 -14.22 -13.72 7.00
C ALA A 12 -12.75 -13.43 7.31
N THR A 13 -12.28 -13.83 8.49
CA THR A 13 -10.88 -13.79 8.89
C THR A 13 -9.95 -14.59 7.99
N ASP A 14 -10.47 -15.54 7.18
CA ASP A 14 -9.67 -16.36 6.26
C ASP A 14 -8.97 -15.54 5.18
N ILE A 15 -9.46 -14.33 4.89
CA ILE A 15 -8.74 -13.39 4.03
C ILE A 15 -7.32 -13.07 4.55
N GLY A 16 -7.07 -13.22 5.86
CA GLY A 16 -5.73 -13.13 6.44
C GLY A 16 -4.76 -14.16 5.85
N TYR A 17 -5.17 -15.43 5.78
CA TYR A 17 -4.38 -16.50 5.17
C TYR A 17 -4.21 -16.32 3.67
N LEU A 18 -5.28 -15.90 2.98
CA LEU A 18 -5.24 -15.64 1.54
C LEU A 18 -4.28 -14.51 1.17
N LEU A 19 -4.20 -13.46 1.99
CA LEU A 19 -3.29 -12.33 1.79
C LEU A 19 -1.91 -12.55 2.41
N GLY A 20 -1.73 -13.60 3.23
CA GLY A 20 -0.51 -13.88 3.98
C GLY A 20 -0.21 -12.82 5.04
N GLN A 21 -1.24 -12.23 5.66
CA GLN A 21 -1.13 -11.17 6.67
C GLN A 21 -2.03 -11.50 7.87
N ASN A 22 -1.52 -11.32 9.09
CA ASN A 22 -2.27 -11.67 10.29
C ASN A 22 -3.22 -10.52 10.69
N PRO A 23 -4.55 -10.76 10.78
CA PRO A 23 -5.51 -9.72 11.18
C PRO A 23 -5.23 -9.04 12.52
N ASN A 24 -4.58 -9.74 13.46
CA ASN A 24 -4.24 -9.22 14.78
C ASN A 24 -2.92 -8.45 14.83
N ARG A 25 -2.29 -8.19 13.67
CA ARG A 25 -0.98 -7.53 13.59
C ARG A 25 -0.98 -6.40 12.56
N CYS A 26 -0.66 -5.19 13.02
CA CYS A 26 -0.29 -4.11 12.12
C CYS A 26 1.17 -4.32 11.66
N GLN A 27 1.38 -4.34 10.35
CA GLN A 27 2.70 -4.56 9.75
C GLN A 27 3.09 -3.36 8.89
N SER A 28 4.39 -3.06 8.86
CA SER A 28 4.94 -1.97 8.05
C SER A 28 6.07 -2.51 7.17
N PHE A 29 6.07 -2.13 5.91
CA PHE A 29 7.01 -2.57 4.89
C PHE A 29 7.68 -1.35 4.26
N SER A 30 9.01 -1.39 4.13
CA SER A 30 9.74 -0.38 3.37
C SER A 30 9.51 -0.60 1.88
N ILE A 31 9.20 0.48 1.14
CA ILE A 31 9.06 0.50 -0.31
C ILE A 31 9.92 1.61 -0.89
N ALA A 32 10.22 1.57 -2.19
CA ALA A 32 11.20 2.47 -2.82
C ALA A 32 10.94 3.98 -2.63
N PHE A 33 9.71 4.37 -2.32
CA PHE A 33 9.24 5.75 -2.21
C PHE A 33 8.56 6.06 -0.86
N GLY A 34 8.76 5.21 0.17
CA GLY A 34 8.21 5.43 1.51
C GLY A 34 7.93 4.14 2.26
N GLN A 35 6.76 4.06 2.91
CA GLN A 35 6.30 2.88 3.64
C GLN A 35 4.92 2.42 3.16
N ALA A 36 4.67 1.13 3.27
CA ALA A 36 3.35 0.51 3.14
C ALA A 36 2.97 -0.11 4.49
N HIS A 37 1.77 0.19 4.96
CA HIS A 37 1.22 -0.35 6.20
C HIS A 37 0.06 -1.28 5.88
N VAL A 38 0.07 -2.48 6.47
CA VAL A 38 -1.05 -3.41 6.44
C VAL A 38 -1.67 -3.49 7.83
N PHE A 39 -2.99 -3.35 7.88
CA PHE A 39 -3.76 -3.52 9.10
C PHE A 39 -5.21 -3.89 8.75
N TYR A 40 -5.96 -4.34 9.75
CA TYR A 40 -7.32 -4.82 9.57
C TYR A 40 -8.28 -3.96 10.40
N PRO A 41 -8.89 -2.91 9.82
CA PRO A 41 -9.86 -2.08 10.55
C PRO A 41 -11.10 -2.86 11.01
N ILE A 42 -11.41 -3.98 10.37
CA ILE A 42 -12.48 -4.91 10.75
C ILE A 42 -11.92 -6.33 10.66
N ALA A 43 -12.07 -7.12 11.72
CA ALA A 43 -11.61 -8.51 11.77
C ALA A 43 -12.59 -9.36 12.61
N GLY A 44 -13.79 -9.59 12.08
CA GLY A 44 -14.80 -10.48 12.66
C GLY A 44 -15.08 -11.70 11.78
N GLU A 45 -15.85 -12.65 12.30
CA GLU A 45 -16.21 -13.89 11.57
C GLU A 45 -17.17 -13.62 10.40
N ASP A 46 -18.08 -12.64 10.55
CA ASP A 46 -19.05 -12.27 9.50
C ASP A 46 -18.49 -11.28 8.47
N GLN A 47 -17.46 -10.51 8.85
CA GLN A 47 -16.86 -9.50 8.00
C GLN A 47 -15.42 -9.23 8.41
N CYS A 48 -14.55 -9.16 7.40
CA CYS A 48 -13.15 -8.80 7.58
C CYS A 48 -12.70 -7.86 6.47
N ALA A 49 -11.95 -6.83 6.83
CA ALA A 49 -11.44 -5.82 5.91
C ALA A 49 -9.93 -5.68 6.09
N ALA A 50 -9.16 -6.03 5.07
CA ALA A 50 -7.72 -5.77 5.00
C ALA A 50 -7.48 -4.38 4.38
N ALA A 51 -6.63 -3.58 5.01
CA ALA A 51 -6.25 -2.25 4.54
C ALA A 51 -4.75 -2.19 4.22
N LEU A 52 -4.42 -1.68 3.03
CA LEU A 52 -3.06 -1.34 2.61
C LEU A 52 -2.96 0.19 2.47
N LEU A 53 -2.21 0.82 3.37
CA LEU A 53 -1.99 2.27 3.41
C LEU A 53 -0.58 2.60 2.95
N LEU A 54 -0.45 3.43 1.92
CA LEU A 54 0.83 3.96 1.45
C LEU A 54 1.11 5.32 2.10
N TYR A 55 2.26 5.39 2.76
CA TYR A 55 2.87 6.59 3.31
C TYR A 55 4.09 6.95 2.47
N ILE A 56 3.90 7.84 1.50
CA ILE A 56 4.93 8.25 0.54
C ILE A 56 5.69 9.45 1.10
N ASP A 57 7.03 9.44 0.99
CA ASP A 57 7.85 10.60 1.30
C ASP A 57 7.95 11.51 0.05
N PRO A 58 7.22 12.64 -0.01
CA PRO A 58 7.21 13.49 -1.20
C PRO A 58 8.57 14.15 -1.45
N VAL A 59 9.37 14.36 -0.41
CA VAL A 59 10.68 15.01 -0.51
C VAL A 59 11.71 14.02 -1.04
N ALA A 60 11.74 12.80 -0.51
CA ALA A 60 12.61 11.75 -1.03
C ALA A 60 12.28 11.38 -2.48
N LEU A 61 11.01 11.46 -2.88
CA LEU A 61 10.57 11.15 -4.24
C LEU A 61 11.18 12.06 -5.33
N VAL A 62 11.52 13.29 -4.95
CA VAL A 62 12.10 14.29 -5.87
C VAL A 62 13.60 14.49 -5.68
N ARG A 63 14.14 14.21 -4.49
CA ARG A 63 15.58 14.28 -4.24
C ARG A 63 16.31 13.22 -5.07
N GLY A 64 17.23 13.65 -5.92
CA GLY A 64 18.09 12.77 -6.74
C GLY A 64 17.70 12.66 -8.22
N ARG A 65 16.50 13.11 -8.61
CA ARG A 65 16.22 13.38 -10.03
C ARG A 65 16.88 14.71 -10.40
N ARG A 66 18.05 14.65 -11.06
CA ARG A 66 18.66 15.82 -11.71
C ARG A 66 17.57 16.49 -12.55
N ALA A 67 17.28 17.75 -12.27
CA ALA A 67 16.31 18.55 -13.01
C ALA A 67 16.81 18.70 -14.46
N SER A 68 16.40 17.79 -15.34
CA SER A 68 16.69 17.86 -16.79
C SER A 68 15.71 18.78 -17.53
N SER A 69 14.92 19.57 -16.80
CA SER A 69 13.96 20.53 -17.36
C SER A 69 14.03 21.80 -16.52
N GLY A 70 14.26 22.93 -17.20
CA GLY A 70 14.55 24.23 -16.60
C GLY A 70 13.50 24.72 -15.60
N ASP A 71 13.90 25.73 -14.84
CA ASP A 71 13.31 26.33 -13.61
C ASP A 71 11.79 26.50 -13.51
N LEU A 72 11.01 26.28 -14.58
CA LEU A 72 9.56 26.34 -14.59
C LEU A 72 8.94 24.98 -14.23
N GLY A 73 9.07 24.56 -12.96
CA GLY A 73 8.41 23.33 -12.50
C GLY A 73 8.91 22.71 -11.20
N LEU A 74 9.95 23.26 -10.56
CA LEU A 74 10.48 22.72 -9.29
C LEU A 74 9.41 22.63 -8.20
N LEU A 75 8.56 23.66 -8.06
CA LEU A 75 7.46 23.64 -7.08
C LEU A 75 6.45 22.52 -7.34
N ALA A 76 6.09 22.27 -8.61
CA ALA A 76 5.17 21.19 -8.98
C ALA A 76 5.77 19.79 -8.71
N GLN A 77 7.08 19.68 -8.55
CA GLN A 77 7.73 18.44 -8.12
C GLN A 77 7.59 18.23 -6.60
N TYR A 78 7.75 19.27 -5.78
CA TYR A 78 7.60 19.16 -4.33
C TYR A 78 6.14 19.12 -3.86
N VAL A 79 5.25 19.82 -4.56
CA VAL A 79 3.82 19.91 -4.26
C VAL A 79 3.04 19.29 -5.40
N ASN A 80 2.63 18.03 -5.21
CA ASN A 80 1.75 17.32 -6.13
C ASN A 80 0.94 16.27 -5.38
N ASP A 81 0.03 15.66 -6.12
CA ASP A 81 -0.95 14.68 -5.69
C ASP A 81 -0.37 13.26 -5.52
N ARG A 82 0.86 12.99 -5.98
CA ARG A 82 1.47 11.65 -6.02
C ARG A 82 1.43 10.89 -4.68
N PRO A 83 1.59 11.53 -3.50
CA PRO A 83 1.46 10.83 -2.20
C PRO A 83 0.02 10.36 -1.88
N TYR A 84 -0.97 10.92 -2.55
CA TYR A 84 -2.38 10.84 -2.18
C TYR A 84 -3.25 10.06 -3.18
N VAL A 85 -2.82 9.95 -4.44
CA VAL A 85 -3.57 9.27 -5.51
C VAL A 85 -3.19 7.81 -5.69
N ALA A 86 -4.15 6.99 -6.14
CA ALA A 86 -3.97 5.58 -6.50
C ALA A 86 -3.20 5.43 -7.82
N SER A 87 -1.90 5.71 -7.80
CA SER A 87 -1.00 5.60 -8.95
C SER A 87 -0.31 4.23 -9.02
N SER A 88 0.63 4.06 -9.96
CA SER A 88 1.48 2.86 -10.06
C SER A 88 2.28 2.55 -8.79
N PHE A 89 2.43 3.51 -7.87
CA PHE A 89 2.96 3.25 -6.53
C PHE A 89 2.12 2.22 -5.75
N LEU A 90 0.79 2.26 -5.89
CA LEU A 90 -0.08 1.25 -5.30
C LEU A 90 0.21 -0.13 -5.88
N SER A 91 0.36 -0.23 -7.21
CA SER A 91 0.66 -1.51 -7.88
C SER A 91 1.98 -2.11 -7.38
N VAL A 92 3.03 -1.30 -7.20
CA VAL A 92 4.30 -1.74 -6.62
C VAL A 92 4.13 -2.22 -5.17
N ALA A 93 3.36 -1.48 -4.37
CA ALA A 93 3.08 -1.88 -2.99
C ALA A 93 2.28 -3.19 -2.90
N ILE A 94 1.27 -3.39 -3.76
CA ILE A 94 0.52 -4.65 -3.85
C ILE A 94 1.46 -5.81 -4.17
N ALA A 95 2.32 -5.67 -5.19
CA ALA A 95 3.26 -6.72 -5.56
C ALA A 95 4.28 -7.03 -4.44
N SER A 96 4.72 -6.00 -3.72
CA SER A 96 5.66 -6.15 -2.61
C SER A 96 5.05 -6.79 -1.37
N VAL A 97 3.79 -6.48 -1.05
CA VAL A 97 3.13 -6.87 0.20
C VAL A 97 2.30 -8.15 0.03
N TYR A 98 1.54 -8.24 -1.05
CA TYR A 98 0.64 -9.37 -1.35
C TYR A 98 1.21 -10.30 -2.43
N GLY A 99 2.53 -10.32 -2.61
CA GLY A 99 3.19 -11.08 -3.69
C GLY A 99 2.93 -12.59 -3.65
N SER A 100 2.79 -13.20 -2.48
CA SER A 100 2.42 -14.63 -2.35
C SER A 100 0.98 -14.88 -2.78
N ALA A 101 0.05 -14.03 -2.35
CA ALA A 101 -1.35 -14.09 -2.74
C ALA A 101 -1.53 -13.96 -4.25
N MET A 102 -0.79 -13.02 -4.89
CA MET A 102 -0.81 -12.82 -6.34
C MET A 102 -0.28 -14.03 -7.13
N LYS A 103 0.56 -14.87 -6.51
CA LYS A 103 1.04 -16.13 -7.10
C LYS A 103 0.07 -17.29 -6.88
N GLY A 104 -1.01 -17.08 -6.12
CA GLY A 104 -1.98 -18.11 -5.75
C GLY A 104 -1.54 -18.96 -4.55
N TYR A 105 -0.60 -18.48 -3.74
CA TYR A 105 -0.21 -19.15 -2.49
C TYR A 105 -0.92 -18.52 -1.29
N ALA A 106 -1.53 -19.37 -0.45
CA ALA A 106 -2.03 -19.01 0.88
C ALA A 106 -1.08 -19.56 1.96
N ILE A 107 -0.90 -18.83 3.06
CA ILE A 107 0.09 -19.13 4.12
C ILE A 107 -0.59 -19.11 5.47
#